data_AF-D8SWS9-F1
#
_entry.id   AF-D8SWS9-F1
#
_cell.length_a   1.000
_cell.length_b   1.000
_cell.length_c   1.000
_cell.angle_alpha   90.00
_cell.angle_beta   90.00
_cell.angle_gamma   90.00
#
_symmetry.space_group_name_H-M   'P 1'
#
loop_
_entity.id
_entity.type
_entity.pdbx_description
1 polymer ?
#
loop_
_entity_poly.entity_id
_entity_poly.type
_entity_poly.pdbx_seq_one_letter_code
_entity_poly.pdbx_strand_id
1 'polypeptide(L)' 'ASAGPACCPICTEELDSTDSSFQPCACGFRLCLFCHHRIASDDGRCPGCRQAYKTD' A
#
# COMPACT_ATOMS: atom_id res chain seq x y z
N ALA A 1 -7.05 -20.75 -10.50
CA ALA A 1 -6.80 -19.38 -10.97
C ALA A 1 -5.67 -18.82 -10.11
N SER A 2 -4.46 -18.72 -10.66
CA SER A 2 -3.34 -18.10 -9.96
C SER A 2 -3.61 -16.62 -9.82
N ALA A 3 -4.18 -16.19 -8.69
CA ALA A 3 -3.99 -14.83 -8.25
C ALA A 3 -2.47 -14.68 -8.10
N GLY A 4 -1.84 -13.93 -9.00
CA GLY A 4 -0.39 -13.69 -8.95
C GLY A 4 0.00 -13.18 -7.55
N PRO A 5 1.25 -13.41 -7.13
CA PRO A 5 1.73 -12.90 -5.85
C PRO A 5 1.34 -11.42 -5.78
N ALA A 6 0.73 -11.03 -4.67
CA ALA A 6 0.35 -9.64 -4.46
C ALA A 6 1.68 -8.87 -4.37
N CYS A 7 2.14 -8.29 -5.47
CA CYS A 7 3.36 -7.50 -5.50
C CYS A 7 3.01 -6.03 -5.30
N CYS A 8 3.83 -5.32 -4.53
CA CYS A 8 3.68 -3.89 -4.33
C CYS A 8 3.85 -3.17 -5.67
N PRO A 9 2.89 -2.34 -6.12
CA PRO A 9 2.98 -1.66 -7.42
C PRO A 9 4.05 -0.56 -7.47
N ILE A 10 4.67 -0.23 -6.33
CA ILE A 10 5.68 0.83 -6.23
C ILE A 10 7.10 0.26 -6.31
N CYS A 11 7.39 -0.80 -5.56
CA CYS A 11 8.72 -1.41 -5.49
C CYS A 11 8.78 -2.81 -6.13
N THR A 12 7.66 -3.33 -6.62
CA THR A 12 7.52 -4.68 -7.22
C THR A 12 7.89 -5.84 -6.29
N GLU A 13 8.07 -5.58 -5.00
CA GLU A 13 8.35 -6.59 -3.98
C GLU A 13 7.09 -7.37 -3.60
N GLU A 14 7.26 -8.60 -3.15
CA GLU A 14 6.17 -9.43 -2.65
C GLU A 14 5.57 -8.85 -1.36
N LEU A 15 4.24 -8.76 -1.30
CA LEU A 15 3.50 -8.36 -0.11
C LEU A 15 3.41 -9.56 0.83
N ASP A 16 3.91 -9.41 2.05
CA ASP A 16 3.77 -10.44 3.07
C ASP A 16 2.33 -10.50 3.62
N SER A 17 2.04 -11.50 4.46
CA SER A 17 0.80 -11.59 5.22
C SER A 17 0.44 -10.28 5.95
N THR A 18 1.46 -9.60 6.49
CA THR A 18 1.26 -8.29 7.15
C THR A 18 0.79 -7.22 6.17
N ASP A 19 1.45 -7.11 5.02
CA ASP A 19 1.09 -6.15 3.99
C ASP A 19 -0.29 -6.44 3.37
N SER A 20 -0.62 -7.72 3.23
CA SER A 20 -1.92 -8.17 2.71
C SER A 20 -3.07 -7.83 3.65
N SER A 21 -2.82 -7.84 4.96
CA SER A 21 -3.78 -7.44 5.99
C SER A 21 -3.78 -5.94 6.26
N PHE A 22 -2.73 -5.23 5.83
CA PHE A 22 -2.57 -3.79 6.00
C PHE A 22 -3.24 -3.02 4.87
N GLN A 23 -4.22 -2.18 5.20
CA GLN A 23 -4.98 -1.42 4.22
C GLN A 23 -5.00 0.07 4.60
N PRO A 24 -3.99 0.85 4.17
CA PRO A 24 -3.84 2.25 4.59
C PRO A 24 -4.89 3.18 3.97
N CYS A 25 -5.56 2.72 2.91
CA CYS A 25 -6.62 3.46 2.25
C CYS A 25 -7.78 2.54 1.86
N ALA A 26 -9.01 2.99 2.07
CA ALA A 26 -10.22 2.25 1.73
C ALA A 26 -10.50 2.18 0.21
N CYS A 27 -9.66 2.80 -0.64
CA CYS A 27 -9.79 2.73 -2.09
C CYS A 27 -9.42 1.35 -2.68
N GLY A 28 -8.83 0.47 -1.88
CA GLY A 28 -8.37 -0.85 -2.33
C GLY A 28 -6.95 -0.85 -2.92
N PHE A 29 -6.25 0.28 -2.89
CA PHE A 29 -4.85 0.34 -3.30
C PHE A 29 -3.97 -0.30 -2.22
N ARG A 30 -3.40 -1.47 -2.53
CA ARG A 30 -2.45 -2.18 -1.67
C ARG A 30 -1.02 -1.89 -2.10
N LEU A 31 -0.17 -1.67 -1.10
CA LEU A 31 1.26 -1.49 -1.24
C LEU A 31 1.94 -1.99 0.04
N CYS A 32 3.24 -2.22 -0.02
CA CYS A 32 3.96 -2.70 1.16
C CYS A 32 4.07 -1.60 2.22
N LEU A 33 4.24 -2.01 3.48
CA LEU A 33 4.41 -1.10 4.62
C LEU A 33 5.58 -0.14 4.41
N PHE A 34 6.66 -0.59 3.77
CA PHE A 34 7.83 0.26 3.51
C PHE A 34 7.51 1.42 2.56
N CYS A 35 6.87 1.13 1.43
CA CYS A 35 6.43 2.18 0.51
C CYS A 35 5.40 3.09 1.18
N HIS A 36 4.49 2.53 1.98
CA HIS A 36 3.52 3.31 2.72
C HIS A 36 4.21 4.28 3.68
N HIS A 37 5.18 3.83 4.48
CA HIS A 37 5.93 4.69 5.40
C HIS A 37 6.65 5.83 4.68
N ARG A 38 7.30 5.54 3.53
CA ARG A 38 7.95 6.59 2.75
C ARG A 38 6.96 7.63 2.24
N ILE A 39 5.86 7.18 1.61
CA ILE A 39 4.86 8.08 1.06
C ILE A 39 4.15 8.85 2.19
N ALA A 40 3.89 8.19 3.32
CA ALA A 40 3.29 8.80 4.50
C ALA A 40 4.18 9.90 5.10
N SER A 41 5.50 9.69 5.07
CA SER A 41 6.50 10.67 5.53
C SER A 41 6.70 11.83 4.57
N ASP A 42 6.46 11.65 3.28
CA ASP A 42 6.71 12.66 2.24
C ASP A 42 5.45 13.50 1.94
N ASP A 43 4.44 12.89 1.31
CA ASP A 43 3.19 13.55 0.92
C ASP A 43 1.99 13.18 1.80
N GLY A 44 2.05 12.05 2.49
CA GLY A 44 0.93 11.55 3.28
C GLY A 44 -0.24 10.99 2.47
N ARG A 45 -0.10 10.74 1.15
CA ARG A 45 -1.25 10.52 0.25
C ARG A 45 -1.20 9.19 -0.49
N CYS A 46 -2.36 8.56 -0.63
CA CYS A 46 -2.51 7.34 -1.42
C CYS A 46 -2.21 7.59 -2.90
N PRO A 47 -1.33 6.83 -3.56
CA PRO A 47 -0.99 7.02 -4.97
C PRO A 47 -2.15 6.69 -5.93
N GLY A 48 -3.09 5.83 -5.51
CA GLY A 48 -4.27 5.47 -6.31
C GLY A 48 -5.35 6.56 -6.32
N CYS A 49 -5.84 6.96 -5.15
CA CYS A 49 -6.96 7.90 -5.03
C CYS A 49 -6.56 9.33 -4.62
N ARG A 50 -5.27 9.56 -4.32
CA ARG A 50 -4.71 10.83 -3.82
C ARG A 50 -5.32 11.38 -2.53
N GLN A 51 -6.07 10.57 -1.79
CA GLN A 51 -6.53 10.93 -0.44
C GLN A 51 -5.41 10.78 0.57
N ALA A 52 -5.42 11.61 1.61
CA ALA A 52 -4.51 11.45 2.73
C ALA A 52 -4.70 10.05 3.37
N TYR A 53 -3.59 9.39 3.73
CA TYR A 53 -3.67 8.17 4.53
C TYR A 53 -4.34 8.48 5.86
N LYS A 54 -5.20 7.56 6.28
CA LYS A 54 -6.03 7.76 7.46
C LYS A 54 -5.18 7.46 8.70
N THR A 55 -4.53 8.49 9.25
CA THR A 55 -3.94 8.45 10.60
C THR A 55 -5.08 8.69 11.58
N ASP A 56 -5.72 7.63 12.04
CA ASP A 56 -6.45 7.64 13.31
C ASP A 56 -5.57 6.94 14.34
#